data_AF-A0A9E2EIU9-F1
#
_entry.id   AF-A0A9E2EIU9-F1
#
_cell.length_a   1.000
_cell.length_b   1.000
_cell.length_c   1.000
_cell.angle_alpha   90.00
_cell.angle_beta   90.00
_cell.angle_gamma   90.00
#
_symmetry.space_group_name_H-M   'P 1'
#
loop_
_entity.id
_entity.type
_entity.pdbx_description
1 polymer ?
#
loop_
_entity_poly.entity_id
_entity_poly.type
_entity_poly.pdbx_seq_one_letter_code
_entity_poly.pdbx_strand_id
1 'polypeptide(L)' 'MILYIKESYNELINKVTWPTWASLLESTYLVVVGSVIFALVILVMDFFSKQGTELIYGLSN' A
#
# COMPACT_ATOMS: atom_id res chain seq x y z
N MET A 1 -10.46 -33.19 -2.73
CA MET A 1 -9.70 -31.92 -2.75
C MET A 1 -10.04 -31.07 -3.97
N ILE A 2 -9.87 -31.56 -5.20
CA ILE A 2 -10.18 -30.82 -6.43
C ILE A 2 -11.66 -30.37 -6.50
N LEU A 3 -12.59 -31.23 -6.04
CA LEU A 3 -14.02 -30.90 -5.94
C LEU A 3 -14.30 -29.72 -5.02
N TYR A 4 -13.69 -29.67 -3.83
CA TYR A 4 -13.85 -28.56 -2.88
C TYR A 4 -13.37 -27.22 -3.46
N ILE A 5 -12.23 -27.20 -4.15
CA ILE A 5 -11.72 -25.98 -4.79
C ILE A 5 -12.67 -25.51 -5.90
N LYS A 6 -13.23 -26.45 -6.67
CA LYS A 6 -14.18 -26.15 -7.75
C LYS A 6 -15.49 -25.58 -7.19
N GLU A 7 -15.94 -26.11 -6.06
CA GLU A 7 -17.16 -25.67 -5.38
C GLU A 7 -16.98 -24.30 -4.73
N SER A 8 -15.86 -24.06 -4.03
CA SER A 8 -15.47 -22.74 -3.52
C SER A 8 -15.34 -21.69 -4.61
N TYR A 9 -14.76 -22.03 -5.77
CA TYR A 9 -14.69 -21.10 -6.90
C TYR A 9 -16.08 -20.72 -7.42
N ASN A 10 -16.98 -21.70 -7.51
CA ASN A 10 -18.34 -21.46 -7.97
C ASN A 10 -19.15 -20.60 -6.98
N GLU A 11 -18.92 -20.77 -5.67
CA GLU A 11 -19.51 -19.93 -4.62
C GLU A 11 -19.00 -18.49 -4.66
N LEU A 12 -17.68 -18.30 -4.78
CA LEU A 12 -17.07 -16.98 -4.81
C LEU A 12 -17.52 -16.15 -6.02
N ILE A 13 -17.86 -16.80 -7.13
CA ILE A 13 -18.32 -16.12 -8.35
C ILE A 13 -19.84 -15.89 -8.34
N ASN A 14 -20.65 -16.85 -7.88
CA ASN A 14 -22.12 -16.78 -8.00
C ASN A 14 -22.83 -16.29 -6.73
N LYS A 15 -22.18 -16.33 -5.57
CA LYS A 15 -22.78 -16.00 -4.26
C LYS A 15 -22.21 -14.75 -3.61
N VAL A 16 -21.27 -14.06 -4.28
CA VAL A 16 -20.66 -12.83 -3.79
C VAL A 16 -20.91 -11.72 -4.80
N THR A 17 -21.40 -10.58 -4.31
CA THR A 17 -21.55 -9.37 -5.11
C THR A 17 -20.19 -8.70 -5.28
N TRP A 18 -19.41 -9.12 -6.27
CA TRP A 18 -18.20 -8.40 -6.66
C TRP A 18 -18.60 -7.04 -7.25
N PRO A 19 -18.03 -5.94 -6.74
CA PRO A 19 -18.17 -4.65 -7.39
C PRO A 19 -17.51 -4.70 -8.78
N THR A 20 -17.94 -3.82 -9.67
CA THR A 20 -17.36 -3.75 -11.01
C THR A 20 -15.87 -3.41 -10.94
N TRP A 21 -15.09 -3.91 -11.90
CA TRP A 21 -13.66 -3.62 -12.00
C TRP A 21 -13.33 -2.12 -11.98
N ALA A 22 -14.18 -1.29 -12.59
CA ALA A 22 -14.04 0.17 -12.55
C ALA A 22 -14.16 0.72 -11.11
N SER A 23 -15.14 0.26 -10.34
CA SER A 23 -15.33 0.69 -8.96
C SER A 23 -14.19 0.23 -8.03
N LEU A 24 -13.61 -0.95 -8.28
CA LEU A 24 -12.43 -1.44 -7.57
C LEU A 24 -11.19 -0.57 -7.82
N LEU A 25 -11.02 -0.09 -9.06
CA LEU A 25 -9.92 0.79 -9.41
C LEU A 25 -10.11 2.19 -8.83
N GLU A 26 -11.34 2.70 -8.77
CA GLU A 26 -11.63 3.99 -8.12
C GLU A 26 -11.28 3.98 -6.63
N SER A 27 -11.65 2.93 -5.89
CA SER A 27 -11.28 2.82 -4.47
C SER A 27 -9.78 2.63 -4.27
N THR A 28 -9.12 1.90 -5.18
CA THR A 28 -7.67 1.72 -5.15
C THR A 28 -6.92 3.02 -5.47
N TYR A 29 -7.44 3.84 -6.39
CA TYR A 29 -6.82 5.12 -6.76
C TYR A 29 -6.65 6.04 -5.56
N LEU A 30 -7.68 6.16 -4.72
CA LEU A 30 -7.62 6.97 -3.51
C LEU A 30 -6.51 6.50 -2.56
N VAL A 31 -6.37 5.18 -2.38
CA VAL A 31 -5.34 4.58 -1.51
C VAL A 31 -3.93 4.79 -2.09
N VAL A 32 -3.77 4.68 -3.40
CA VAL A 32 -2.49 4.94 -4.09
C VAL A 32 -2.08 6.40 -3.95
N VAL A 33 -3.02 7.34 -4.08
CA VAL A 33 -2.72 8.76 -3.83
C VAL A 33 -2.32 8.98 -2.36
N GLY A 34 -3.02 8.35 -1.42
CA GLY A 34 -2.66 8.39 0.00
C GLY A 34 -1.26 7.85 0.28
N SER A 35 -0.88 6.72 -0.31
CA SER A 35 0.44 6.12 -0.10
C SER A 35 1.58 6.98 -0.67
N VAL A 36 1.35 7.68 -1.78
CA VAL A 36 2.30 8.66 -2.34
C VAL A 36 2.53 9.82 -1.37
N ILE A 37 1.48 10.34 -0.73
CA ILE A 37 1.63 11.41 0.28
C ILE A 37 2.45 10.91 1.47
N PHE A 38 2.17 9.71 1.98
CA PHE A 38 2.97 9.12 3.06
C PHE A 38 4.43 8.92 2.66
N ALA A 39 4.69 8.47 1.44
CA ALA A 39 6.04 8.32 0.92
C ALA A 39 6.81 9.65 0.89
N LEU A 40 6.16 10.76 0.50
CA LEU A 40 6.77 12.09 0.52
C LEU A 40 7.10 12.56 1.94
N VAL A 41 6.21 12.30 2.91
CA VAL A 41 6.45 12.66 4.32
C VAL A 41 7.65 11.88 4.88
N ILE A 42 7.73 10.58 4.61
CA ILE A 42 8.86 9.74 5.04
C ILE A 42 10.16 10.24 4.41
N LEU A 43 10.15 10.60 3.12
CA LEU A 43 11.33 11.14 2.43
C LEU A 43 11.85 12.40 3.12
N VAL A 44 10.96 13.32 3.49
CA VAL A 44 11.33 14.54 4.21
C VAL A 44 11.92 14.20 5.59
N MET A 45 11.30 13.28 6.32
CA MET A 45 11.80 12.82 7.63
C MET A 45 13.18 12.18 7.51
N ASP A 46 13.40 11.34 6.50
CA ASP A 46 14.68 10.68 6.24
C ASP A 46 15.77 11.70 5.90
N PHE A 47 15.44 12.75 5.16
CA PHE A 47 16.37 13.84 4.83
C PHE A 47 16.83 14.59 6.09
N PHE A 48 15.91 14.94 6.98
CA PHE A 48 16.25 15.57 8.26
C PHE A 48 17.05 14.66 9.17
N SER A 49 16.71 13.37 9.22
CA SER A 49 17.44 12.38 10.01
C SER A 49 18.90 12.27 9.54
N LYS A 50 19.13 12.17 8.24
CA LYS A 50 20.50 12.11 7.66
C LYS A 50 21.31 13.35 8.03
N GLN A 51 20.77 14.54 7.79
CA GLN A 51 21.47 15.78 8.14
C GLN A 51 21.73 15.89 9.65
N GLY A 52 20.79 15.48 10.49
CA GLY A 52 20.97 15.45 11.95
C GLY A 52 22.11 14.54 12.37
N THR A 53 22.18 13.33 11.80
CA THR A 53 23.26 12.38 12.11
C THR A 53 24.62 12.87 11.62
N GLU A 54 24.71 13.45 10.43
CA GLU A 54 25.95 14.00 9.87
C GLU A 54 26.49 15.16 10.72
N LEU A 55 25.61 16.01 11.25
CA LEU A 55 26.02 17.08 12.17
C LEU A 55 26.58 16.53 13.49
N ILE A 56 25.94 15.51 14.08
CA ILE A 56 26.40 14.90 15.33
C ILE A 56 27.77 14.22 15.14
N TYR A 57 27.93 13.44 14.07
CA TYR A 57 29.20 12.76 13.79
C TYR A 57 30.30 13.74 13.37
N GLY A 58 29.97 14.79 12.60
CA GLY A 58 30.91 15.81 12.15
C GLY A 58 31.40 16.75 13.24
N LEU A 59 30.62 16.95 14.33
CA LEU A 59 31.05 17.69 15.52
C LEU A 59 31.89 16.85 16.49
N SER A 60 31.84 15.52 16.38
CA SER A 60 32.57 14.59 17.26
C SER A 60 33.98 14.27 16.77
N ASN A 61 34.36 14.69 15.56
CA ASN A 61 35.70 14.59 14.99
C ASN A 61 36.38 15.96 14.98
#